data_AF-A0A1U7CU30-F1
#
_entry.id   AF-A0A1U7CU30-F1
#
_cell.length_a   1.000
_cell.length_b   1.000
_cell.length_c   1.000
_cell.angle_alpha   90.00
_cell.angle_beta   90.00
_cell.angle_gamma   90.00
#
_symmetry.space_group_name_H-M   'P 1'
#
loop_
_entity.id
_entity.type
_entity.pdbx_description
1 polymer ?
#
loop_
_entity_poly.entity_id
_entity_poly.type
_entity_poly.pdbx_seq_one_letter_code
_entity_poly.pdbx_strand_id
1 'polypeptide(L)' 'MVNEARSTSPTVMLRISDGSREMRRAFTDFGQAVQSAEAYAGAGFMVDVISATGLFLMGFEPRWQGVAV' A
#
# COMPACT_ATOMS: atom_id res chain seq x y z
N MET A 1 15.57 -6.88 18.44
CA MET A 1 15.64 -7.33 17.04
C MET A 1 14.21 -7.59 16.58
N VAL A 2 13.62 -6.66 15.82
CA VAL A 2 12.29 -6.89 15.24
C VAL A 2 12.49 -7.87 14.09
N ASN A 3 11.92 -9.05 14.25
CA ASN A 3 11.95 -10.12 13.26
C ASN A 3 11.00 -9.70 12.12
N GLU A 4 11.47 -8.83 11.24
CA GLU A 4 10.87 -8.63 9.92
C GLU A 4 11.14 -9.90 9.12
N ALA A 5 10.32 -10.92 9.38
CA ALA A 5 10.18 -12.06 8.50
C ALA A 5 9.84 -11.49 7.13
N ARG A 6 10.85 -11.40 6.25
CA ARG A 6 10.72 -10.95 4.87
C ARG A 6 9.65 -11.82 4.23
N SER A 7 8.44 -11.28 4.12
CA SER A 7 7.35 -11.91 3.39
C SER A 7 7.80 -11.98 1.93
N THR A 8 8.22 -13.16 1.50
CA THR A 8 8.67 -13.44 0.13
C THR A 8 7.52 -13.34 -0.88
N SER A 9 6.28 -13.30 -0.39
CA SER A 9 5.07 -13.15 -1.20
C SER A 9 4.78 -11.68 -1.49
N PRO A 10 4.39 -11.34 -2.74
CA PRO A 10 4.11 -9.96 -3.09
C PRO A 10 2.94 -9.45 -2.26
N THR A 11 3.13 -8.31 -1.59
CA THR A 11 2.16 -7.77 -0.64
C THR A 11 2.04 -6.25 -0.81
N VAL A 12 0.82 -5.74 -0.93
CA VAL A 12 0.48 -4.30 -0.88
C VAL A 12 -0.12 -4.00 0.48
N MET A 13 0.44 -3.03 1.19
CA MET A 13 -0.03 -2.59 2.51
C MET A 13 -0.71 -1.23 2.39
N LEU A 14 -2.00 -1.18 2.72
CA LEU A 14 -2.75 0.06 2.82
C LEU A 14 -2.85 0.51 4.28
N ARG A 15 -2.64 1.80 4.52
CA ARG A 15 -3.05 2.52 5.71
C ARG A 15 -4.43 3.11 5.44
N ILE A 16 -5.36 2.91 6.35
CA ILE A 16 -6.71 3.44 6.26
C ILE A 16 -6.99 4.22 7.55
N SER A 17 -7.51 5.43 7.44
CA SER A 17 -7.77 6.29 8.59
C SER A 17 -9.06 7.07 8.40
N ASP A 18 -9.85 7.25 9.46
CA ASP A 18 -10.99 8.18 9.49
C ASP A 18 -10.64 9.50 10.20
N GLY A 19 -9.35 9.72 10.50
CA GLY A 19 -8.86 10.85 11.28
C GLY A 19 -8.87 10.63 12.80
N SER A 20 -9.55 9.60 13.30
CA SER A 20 -9.57 9.22 14.73
C SER A 20 -8.95 7.86 15.00
N ARG A 21 -9.03 6.94 14.04
CA ARG A 21 -8.56 5.56 14.13
C ARG A 21 -7.77 5.21 12.87
N GLU A 22 -6.66 4.50 13.06
CA GLU A 22 -5.84 3.97 11.98
C GLU A 22 -6.01 2.44 11.91
N MET A 23 -6.13 1.92 10.68
CA MET A 23 -6.09 0.51 10.36
C MET A 23 -5.05 0.26 9.27
N ARG A 24 -4.43 -0.93 9.30
CA ARG A 24 -3.53 -1.40 8.24
C ARG A 24 -4.08 -2.68 7.64
N ARG A 25 -4.05 -2.80 6.31
CA ARG A 25 -4.54 -3.99 5.61
C ARG A 25 -3.55 -4.40 4.52
N ALA A 26 -3.14 -5.66 4.58
CA ALA A 26 -2.27 -6.28 3.61
C ALA A 26 -3.08 -7.02 2.55
N PHE A 27 -2.65 -6.93 1.30
CA PHE A 27 -3.24 -7.59 0.15
C PHE A 27 -2.16 -8.29 -0.65
N THR A 28 -2.43 -9.49 -1.15
CA THR A 28 -1.50 -10.21 -2.04
C THR A 28 -1.80 -9.99 -3.53
N ASP A 29 -2.93 -9.35 -3.83
CA ASP A 29 -3.38 -8.99 -5.17
C ASP A 29 -3.56 -7.47 -5.27
N PHE A 30 -3.00 -6.85 -6.32
CA PHE A 30 -3.05 -5.41 -6.51
C PHE A 30 -4.45 -4.92 -6.90
N GLY A 31 -5.20 -5.68 -7.70
CA GLY A 31 -6.57 -5.33 -8.07
C GLY A 31 -7.48 -5.27 -6.84
N GLN A 32 -7.37 -6.26 -5.95
CA GLN A 32 -8.07 -6.29 -4.67
C GLN A 32 -7.66 -5.14 -3.74
N ALA A 33 -6.37 -4.79 -3.73
CA ALA A 33 -5.89 -3.63 -2.97
C ALA A 33 -6.53 -2.33 -3.49
N VAL A 34 -6.54 -2.11 -4.81
CA VAL A 34 -7.14 -0.91 -5.43
C VAL A 34 -8.64 -0.84 -5.18
N GLN A 35 -9.38 -1.93 -5.44
CA GLN A 35 -10.83 -1.96 -5.19
C GLN A 35 -11.17 -1.69 -3.73
N SER A 36 -10.37 -2.24 -2.81
CA SER A 36 -10.54 -1.97 -1.38
C SER A 36 -10.23 -0.51 -1.04
N ALA A 37 -9.15 0.05 -1.59
CA ALA A 37 -8.79 1.45 -1.40
C ALA A 37 -9.91 2.40 -1.86
N GLU A 38 -10.46 2.15 -3.06
CA GLU A 38 -11.57 2.93 -3.61
C GLU A 38 -12.84 2.80 -2.75
N ALA A 39 -13.15 1.59 -2.27
CA ALA A 39 -14.28 1.38 -1.37
C ALA A 39 -14.13 2.12 -0.04
N TYR A 40 -12.93 2.11 0.56
CA TYR A 40 -12.64 2.88 1.78
C TYR A 40 -12.69 4.38 1.55
N ALA A 41 -12.14 4.87 0.44
CA ALA A 41 -12.23 6.27 0.05
C ALA A 41 -13.68 6.71 -0.17
N GLY A 42 -14.50 5.89 -0.83
CA GLY A 42 -15.93 6.12 -1.01
C GLY A 42 -16.73 6.15 0.30
N ALA A 43 -16.23 5.46 1.34
CA ALA A 43 -16.77 5.51 2.69
C ALA A 43 -16.23 6.68 3.56
N GLY A 44 -15.38 7.54 2.99
CA GLY A 44 -14.84 8.73 3.67
C GLY A 44 -13.55 8.51 4.45
N PHE A 45 -12.92 7.34 4.33
CA PHE A 45 -11.61 7.09 4.92
C PHE A 45 -10.49 7.64 4.03
N MET A 46 -9.47 8.22 4.65
CA MET A 46 -8.18 8.49 4.03
C MET A 46 -7.42 7.18 3.84
N VAL A 47 -6.92 6.93 2.63
CA VAL A 47 -6.16 5.73 2.30
C VAL A 47 -4.79 6.11 1.76
N ASP A 48 -3.73 5.57 2.37
CA ASP A 48 -2.35 5.70 1.92
C ASP A 48 -1.75 4.33 1.61
N VAL A 49 -0.86 4.24 0.62
CA VAL A 49 -0.03 3.04 0.40
C VAL A 49 1.23 3.16 1.23
N ILE A 50 1.46 2.22 2.15
CA ILE A 50 2.65 2.22 3.04
C ILE A 50 3.80 1.47 2.39
N SER A 51 3.52 0.32 1.79
CA SER A 51 4.54 -0.51 1.15
C SER A 51 3.94 -1.43 0.11
N ALA A 52 4.72 -1.71 -0.93
CA ALA A 52 4.49 -2.81 -1.86
C ALA A 52 5.76 -3.66 -1.88
N THR A 53 5.65 -4.98 -1.79
CA THR A 53 6.79 -5.92 -1.85
C THR A 53 6.60 -6.91 -3.01
N GLY A 54 7.71 -7.52 -3.46
CA GLY A 54 7.70 -8.58 -4.47
C GLY A 54 7.52 -8.08 -5.91
N LEU A 55 6.85 -8.88 -6.75
CA LEU A 55 6.64 -8.61 -8.19
C LEU A 55 5.93 -7.29 -8.49
N PHE A 56 5.16 -6.73 -7.55
CA PHE A 56 4.52 -5.41 -7.74
C PHE A 56 5.51 -4.27 -7.91
N LEU A 57 6.70 -4.37 -7.32
CA LEU A 57 7.77 -3.38 -7.53
C LEU A 57 8.52 -3.61 -8.85
N MET A 58 8.53 -4.83 -9.39
CA MET A 58 9.24 -5.16 -10.63
C MET A 58 8.52 -4.64 -11.89
N GLY A 59 7.21 -4.39 -11.81
CA GLY A 59 6.43 -3.73 -12.87
C GLY A 59 6.27 -2.22 -12.67
N PHE A 60 6.75 -1.67 -11.55
CA PHE A 60 6.71 -0.25 -11.26
C PHE A 60 8.01 0.37 -11.75
N GLU A 61 8.02 0.97 -12.95
CA GLU A 61 9.09 1.91 -13.30
C GLU A 61 8.83 3.21 -12.53
N PRO A 62 9.61 3.52 -11.48
CA PRO A 62 9.44 4.78 -10.81
C PRO A 62 9.95 5.85 -11.79
N ARG A 63 9.03 6.56 -12.42
CA ARG A 63 9.34 7.80 -13.12
C ARG A 63 9.73 8.83 -12.06
N TRP A 64 10.95 8.73 -11.54
CA TRP A 64 11.60 9.80 -10.81
C TRP A 64 11.80 10.94 -11.81
N GLN A 65 10.75 11.73 -12.05
CA GLN A 65 10.95 13.11 -12.48
C GLN A 65 11.58 13.80 -11.28
N GLY A 66 12.90 13.93 -11.34
CA GLY A 66 13.68 14.60 -10.32
C GLY A 66 13.11 16.00 -10.07
N VAL A 67 12.54 16.19 -8.89
CA VAL A 67 12.66 17.50 -8.24
C VAL A 67 14.10 17.56 -7.75
N ALA A 68 14.98 18.00 -8.64
CA ALA A 68 16.24 18.60 -8.23
C ALA A 68 15.86 19.88 -7.47
N VAL A 69 16.26 19.94 -6.21
CA VAL A 69 16.24 21.17 -5.41
C VAL A 69 17.55 21.92 -5.66
#